data_AF-F9EEB9-F1
#
_entry.id   AF-F9EEB9-F1
#
_cell.length_a   1.000
_cell.length_b   1.000
_cell.length_c   1.000
_cell.angle_alpha   90.00
_cell.angle_beta   90.00
_cell.angle_gamma   90.00
#
_symmetry.space_group_name_H-M   'P 1'
#
loop_
_entity.id
_entity.type
_entity.pdbx_description
1 polymer ?
#
loop_
_entity_poly.entity_id
_entity_poly.type
_entity_poly.pdbx_seq_one_letter_code
_entity_poly.pdbx_strand_id
1 'polypeptide(L)'
;MRREISPYETRSNARVRIRILIGLLVLAVLVGGLLWACNRKGDDQPPQDRARDACQERVASGLDDPQRAAFSDVTVTAVNDTHWEITGTVAQSGGPDEAGTAFTCKVKHEDDKYFATYKLDE
;
A
#
# COMPACT_ATOMS: atom_id res chain seq x y z
N MET A 1 35.98 54.55 12.49
CA MET A 1 35.43 53.46 13.34
C MET A 1 35.28 52.21 12.47
N ARG A 2 36.21 51.27 12.56
CA ARG A 2 36.22 50.01 11.78
C ARG A 2 35.53 48.95 12.64
N ARG A 3 34.32 48.52 12.25
CA ARG A 3 33.61 47.42 12.93
C ARG A 3 34.26 46.10 12.52
N GLU A 4 34.98 45.48 13.46
CA GLU A 4 35.45 44.10 13.33
C GLU A 4 34.24 43.17 13.49
N ILE A 5 33.82 42.55 12.39
CA ILE A 5 32.80 41.51 12.42
C ILE A 5 33.54 40.20 12.68
N SER A 6 33.39 39.67 13.90
CA SER A 6 34.03 38.46 14.37
C SER A 6 33.61 37.24 13.54
N PRO A 7 34.54 36.44 12.97
CA PRO A 7 34.23 35.38 12.02
C PRO A 7 33.69 34.08 12.65
N TYR A 8 33.38 34.03 13.95
CA TYR A 8 32.91 32.80 14.60
C TYR A 8 31.38 32.60 14.56
N GLU A 9 30.59 33.64 14.25
CA GLU A 9 29.12 33.57 14.35
C GLU A 9 28.44 33.02 13.08
N THR A 10 29.16 32.97 11.96
CA THR A 10 28.61 32.51 10.67
C THR A 10 28.64 30.98 10.51
N ARG A 11 29.55 30.28 11.21
CA ARG A 11 29.79 28.84 11.01
C ARG A 11 28.80 27.95 11.77
N SER A 12 28.30 28.41 12.92
CA SER A 12 27.30 27.70 13.72
C SER A 12 25.96 27.64 12.97
N ASN A 13 25.55 28.78 12.41
CA ASN A 13 24.31 28.91 11.66
C ASN A 13 24.29 28.07 10.38
N ALA A 14 25.43 27.89 9.70
CA ALA A 14 25.50 27.05 8.51
C ALA A 14 25.20 25.58 8.81
N ARG A 15 25.77 25.03 9.89
CA ARG A 15 25.55 23.62 10.28
C ARG A 15 24.13 23.37 10.76
N VAL A 16 23.56 24.32 11.51
CA VAL A 16 22.16 24.25 11.96
C VAL A 16 21.20 24.36 10.78
N ARG A 17 21.44 25.28 9.84
CA ARG A 17 20.65 25.41 8.60
C ARG A 17 20.73 24.17 7.73
N ILE A 18 21.91 23.56 7.59
CA ILE A 18 22.08 22.31 6.84
C ILE A 18 21.29 21.17 7.49
N ARG A 19 21.33 21.03 8.82
CA ARG A 19 20.54 20.00 9.53
C ARG A 19 19.04 20.21 9.38
N ILE A 20 18.58 21.47 9.43
CA ILE A 20 17.17 21.82 9.20
C ILE A 20 16.76 21.50 7.75
N LEU A 21 17.61 21.83 6.76
CA LEU A 21 17.35 21.53 5.35
C LEU A 21 17.32 20.02 5.07
N ILE A 22 18.22 19.24 5.67
CA ILE A 22 18.20 17.78 5.56
C ILE A 22 16.94 17.22 6.22
N GLY A 23 16.57 17.72 7.41
CA GLY A 23 15.33 17.31 8.09
C GLY A 23 14.08 17.62 7.26
N LEU A 24 14.02 18.80 6.64
CA LEU A 24 12.93 19.19 5.75
C LEU A 24 12.90 18.37 4.46
N LEU A 25 14.07 18.01 3.89
CA LEU A 25 14.15 17.12 2.73
C LEU A 25 13.67 15.71 3.05
N VAL A 26 14.08 15.13 4.19
CA VAL A 26 13.61 13.81 4.64
C VAL A 26 12.11 13.84 4.89
N LEU A 27 11.60 14.90 5.55
CA LEU A 27 10.16 15.08 5.75
C LEU A 27 9.42 15.22 4.42
N ALA A 28 9.95 15.96 3.45
CA ALA A 28 9.33 16.12 2.14
C ALA A 28 9.33 14.81 1.32
N VAL A 29 10.35 13.96 1.46
CA VAL A 29 10.38 12.63 0.85
C VAL A 29 9.38 11.68 1.53
N LEU A 30 9.27 11.72 2.86
CA LEU A 30 8.29 10.92 3.60
C LEU A 30 6.85 11.37 3.30
N VAL A 31 6.58 12.67 3.31
CA VAL A 31 5.26 13.24 2.98
C VAL A 31 4.95 13.08 1.49
N GLY A 32 5.93 13.22 0.61
CA GLY A 32 5.79 12.94 -0.82
C GLY A 32 5.52 11.46 -1.11
N GLY A 33 6.17 10.54 -0.39
CA GLY A 33 5.91 9.09 -0.47
C GLY A 33 4.56 8.70 0.14
N LEU A 34 4.15 9.33 1.24
CA LEU A 34 2.84 9.12 1.86
C LEU A 34 1.71 9.69 1.00
N LEU A 35 1.91 10.87 0.40
CA LEU A 35 1.01 11.45 -0.60
C LEU A 35 0.97 10.59 -1.87
N TRP A 36 2.08 9.99 -2.31
CA TRP A 36 2.06 9.03 -3.41
C TRP A 36 1.26 7.77 -3.06
N ALA A 37 1.33 7.29 -1.82
CA ALA A 37 0.52 6.17 -1.34
C ALA A 37 -0.97 6.50 -1.23
N CYS A 38 -1.34 7.74 -0.86
CA CYS A 38 -2.75 8.15 -0.77
C CYS A 38 -3.35 8.67 -2.08
N ASN A 39 -2.52 9.19 -3.00
CA ASN A 39 -2.95 9.82 -4.25
C ASN A 39 -2.78 8.91 -5.47
N ARG A 40 -2.39 7.64 -5.28
CA ARG A 40 -2.57 6.56 -6.27
C ARG A 40 -4.02 6.06 -6.29
N LYS A 41 -4.96 6.99 -6.21
CA LYS A 41 -6.36 6.78 -6.54
C LYS A 41 -6.65 7.62 -7.79
N GLY A 42 -5.78 7.47 -8.78
CA GLY A 42 -5.97 8.01 -10.11
C GLY A 42 -6.84 7.02 -10.88
N ASP A 43 -7.85 7.55 -11.56
CA ASP A 43 -8.89 6.85 -12.29
C ASP A 43 -8.39 5.90 -13.42
N ASP A 44 -7.07 5.72 -13.54
CA ASP A 44 -6.38 4.86 -14.52
C ASP A 44 -5.93 3.48 -13.96
N GLN A 45 -6.23 3.16 -12.69
CA GLN A 45 -5.89 1.82 -12.17
C GLN A 45 -6.68 0.76 -12.97
N PRO A 46 -5.98 -0.19 -13.65
CA PRO A 46 -6.65 -1.14 -14.52
C PRO A 46 -7.69 -1.92 -13.72
N PRO A 47 -8.83 -2.27 -14.34
CA PRO A 47 -9.96 -2.84 -13.61
C PRO A 47 -9.61 -4.16 -12.91
N GLN A 48 -8.57 -4.85 -13.37
CA GLN A 48 -7.98 -6.04 -12.77
C GLN A 48 -7.33 -5.77 -11.40
N ASP A 49 -6.61 -4.66 -11.24
CA ASP A 49 -6.00 -4.29 -9.96
C ASP A 49 -7.09 -3.92 -8.94
N ARG A 50 -8.13 -3.18 -9.36
CA ARG A 50 -9.29 -2.89 -8.51
C ARG A 50 -10.01 -4.17 -8.08
N ALA A 51 -10.17 -5.12 -8.99
CA ALA A 51 -10.77 -6.41 -8.67
C ALA A 51 -9.91 -7.20 -7.68
N ARG A 52 -8.58 -7.22 -7.85
CA ARG A 52 -7.66 -7.83 -6.90
C ARG A 52 -7.74 -7.19 -5.52
N ASP A 53 -7.73 -5.86 -5.45
CA ASP A 53 -7.75 -5.14 -4.17
C ASP A 53 -9.07 -5.40 -3.43
N ALA A 54 -10.21 -5.31 -4.13
CA ALA A 54 -11.53 -5.64 -3.57
C ALA A 54 -11.61 -7.10 -3.09
N CYS A 55 -10.97 -8.01 -3.83
CA CYS A 55 -10.86 -9.40 -3.44
C CYS A 55 -10.05 -9.59 -2.16
N GLN A 56 -8.83 -9.04 -2.12
CA GLN A 56 -7.93 -9.16 -0.96
C GLN A 56 -8.55 -8.54 0.29
N GLU A 57 -9.22 -7.39 0.15
CA GLU A 57 -9.98 -6.77 1.23
C GLU A 57 -11.08 -7.71 1.75
N ARG A 58 -11.83 -8.34 0.85
CA ARG A 58 -12.91 -9.27 1.21
C ARG A 58 -12.38 -10.52 1.89
N VAL A 59 -11.30 -11.11 1.37
CA VAL A 59 -10.64 -12.29 1.96
C VAL A 59 -10.09 -11.93 3.34
N ALA A 60 -9.34 -10.83 3.46
CA ALA A 60 -8.78 -10.37 4.74
C ALA A 60 -9.88 -10.12 5.79
N SER A 61 -10.99 -9.50 5.40
CA SER A 61 -12.15 -9.27 6.30
C SER A 61 -12.76 -10.56 6.85
N GLY A 62 -12.53 -11.68 6.19
CA GLY A 62 -13.02 -12.99 6.57
C GLY A 62 -12.09 -13.80 7.46
N LEU A 63 -10.87 -13.33 7.68
CA LEU A 63 -9.88 -13.97 8.54
C LEU A 63 -10.02 -13.47 9.99
N ASP A 64 -9.54 -14.27 10.96
CA ASP A 64 -9.58 -13.89 12.39
C ASP A 64 -8.82 -12.59 12.70
N ASP A 65 -7.73 -12.32 11.98
CA ASP A 65 -6.95 -11.10 12.09
C ASP A 65 -6.62 -10.54 10.69
N PRO A 66 -7.39 -9.54 10.20
CA PRO A 66 -7.20 -8.97 8.88
C PRO A 66 -5.86 -8.25 8.72
N GLN A 67 -5.25 -7.77 9.80
CA GLN A 67 -3.95 -7.06 9.73
C GLN A 67 -2.77 -8.01 9.55
N ARG A 68 -2.97 -9.31 9.79
CA ARG A 68 -1.96 -10.34 9.60
C ARG A 68 -2.10 -11.10 8.29
N ALA A 69 -3.05 -10.71 7.44
CA ALA A 69 -3.27 -11.32 6.13
C ALA A 69 -2.05 -11.07 5.22
N ALA A 70 -1.34 -12.14 4.87
CA ALA A 70 -0.23 -12.12 3.94
C ALA A 70 -0.63 -12.87 2.67
N PHE A 71 -0.75 -12.15 1.56
CA PHE A 71 -1.12 -12.71 0.27
C PHE A 71 0.11 -13.06 -0.55
N SER A 72 0.15 -14.28 -1.10
CA SER A 72 1.22 -14.80 -1.97
C SER A 72 0.62 -15.47 -3.19
N ASP A 73 1.40 -15.57 -4.27
CA ASP A 73 1.00 -16.26 -5.52
C ASP A 73 -0.34 -15.78 -6.12
N VAL A 74 -0.66 -14.49 -5.92
CA VAL A 74 -1.93 -13.91 -6.38
C VAL A 74 -1.95 -13.78 -7.89
N THR A 75 -2.81 -14.56 -8.53
CA THR A 75 -3.03 -14.57 -9.97
C THR A 75 -4.40 -13.97 -10.27
N VAL A 76 -4.44 -12.99 -11.17
CA VAL A 76 -5.68 -12.35 -11.61
C VAL A 76 -5.99 -12.83 -13.03
N THR A 77 -7.11 -13.53 -13.18
CA THR A 77 -7.61 -14.01 -14.47
C THR A 77 -8.82 -13.18 -14.86
N ALA A 78 -8.68 -12.37 -15.92
CA ALA A 78 -9.81 -11.67 -16.50
C ALA A 78 -10.66 -12.67 -17.30
N VAL A 79 -11.87 -12.96 -16.82
CA VAL A 79 -12.83 -13.81 -17.53
C VAL A 79 -13.55 -12.99 -18.61
N ASN A 80 -13.82 -11.71 -18.30
CA ASN A 80 -14.30 -10.70 -19.24
C ASN A 80 -14.07 -9.29 -18.67
N ASP A 81 -14.54 -8.23 -19.35
CA ASP A 81 -14.35 -6.83 -18.94
C ASP A 81 -15.00 -6.44 -17.60
N THR A 82 -15.91 -7.28 -17.09
CA THR A 82 -16.67 -7.06 -15.85
C THR A 82 -16.53 -8.17 -14.82
N HIS A 83 -15.85 -9.27 -15.14
CA HIS A 83 -15.69 -10.42 -14.26
C HIS A 83 -14.23 -10.85 -14.20
N TRP A 84 -13.73 -10.99 -12.98
CA TRP A 84 -12.38 -11.45 -12.69
C TRP A 84 -12.42 -12.63 -11.74
N GLU A 85 -11.55 -13.58 -11.98
CA GLU A 85 -11.26 -14.68 -11.07
C GLU A 85 -9.85 -14.49 -10.54
N ILE A 86 -9.73 -14.28 -9.23
CA ILE A 86 -8.48 -14.08 -8.52
C ILE A 86 -8.23 -15.33 -7.69
N THR A 87 -7.08 -15.96 -7.88
CA THR A 87 -6.63 -17.09 -7.07
C THR A 87 -5.33 -16.72 -6.40
N GLY A 88 -5.01 -17.36 -5.29
CA GLY A 88 -3.73 -17.19 -4.62
C GLY A 88 -3.71 -17.91 -3.29
N THR A 89 -2.71 -17.60 -2.50
CA THR A 89 -2.57 -18.13 -1.14
C THR A 89 -2.62 -16.99 -0.15
N VAL A 90 -3.37 -17.15 0.94
CA VAL A 90 -3.41 -16.21 2.04
C VAL A 90 -2.96 -16.91 3.32
N ALA A 91 -1.97 -16.36 3.99
CA ALA A 91 -1.47 -16.85 5.27
C ALA A 91 -1.77 -15.81 6.37
N GLN A 92 -2.04 -16.27 7.58
CA GLN A 92 -2.05 -15.39 8.74
C GLN A 92 -0.67 -15.40 9.39
N SER A 93 0.08 -14.32 9.18
CA SER A 93 1.45 -14.21 9.70
C SER A 93 1.45 -14.32 11.24
N GLY A 94 2.22 -15.27 11.78
CA GLY A 94 2.32 -15.52 13.23
C GLY A 94 1.11 -16.21 13.87
N GLY A 95 0.25 -16.86 13.07
CA GLY A 95 -0.80 -17.77 13.52
C GLY A 95 -0.38 -19.25 13.43
N PRO A 96 -1.23 -20.20 13.87
CA PRO A 96 -0.99 -21.63 13.67
C PRO A 96 -1.05 -22.07 12.19
N ASP A 97 -1.68 -21.25 11.33
CA ASP A 97 -1.84 -21.47 9.88
C ASP A 97 -0.81 -20.69 9.04
N GLU A 98 0.48 -20.80 9.42
CA GLU A 98 1.59 -20.25 8.60
C GLU A 98 1.75 -20.98 7.26
N ALA A 99 1.09 -22.13 7.07
CA ALA A 99 1.12 -22.90 5.82
C ALA A 99 0.48 -22.15 4.64
N GLY A 100 -0.38 -21.17 4.90
CA GLY A 100 -1.13 -20.45 3.88
C GLY A 100 -2.26 -21.28 3.29
N THR A 101 -3.45 -20.69 3.23
CA THR A 101 -4.66 -21.30 2.68
C THR A 101 -4.87 -20.79 1.26
N ALA A 102 -5.12 -21.69 0.32
CA ALA A 102 -5.45 -21.26 -1.03
C ALA A 102 -6.82 -20.58 -1.01
N PHE A 103 -6.96 -19.46 -1.71
CA PHE A 103 -8.22 -18.76 -1.87
C PHE A 103 -8.54 -18.59 -3.34
N THR A 104 -9.82 -18.73 -3.66
CA THR A 104 -10.39 -18.41 -4.96
C THR A 104 -11.46 -17.37 -4.79
N CYS A 105 -11.41 -16.34 -5.61
CA CYS A 105 -12.18 -15.14 -5.43
C CYS A 105 -12.74 -14.66 -6.76
N LYS A 106 -14.05 -14.49 -6.80
CA LYS A 106 -14.79 -14.08 -7.99
C LYS A 106 -15.28 -12.67 -7.78
N VAL A 107 -14.84 -11.77 -8.64
CA VAL A 107 -15.19 -10.36 -8.59
C VAL A 107 -16.03 -10.02 -9.81
N LYS A 108 -17.19 -9.43 -9.57
CA LYS A 108 -18.10 -8.93 -10.60
C LYS A 108 -18.25 -7.42 -10.45
N HIS A 109 -18.10 -6.69 -11.55
CA HIS A 109 -18.40 -5.27 -11.63
C HIS A 109 -19.79 -5.07 -12.23
N GLU A 110 -20.68 -4.45 -11.47
CA GLU A 110 -22.07 -4.17 -11.86
C GLU A 110 -22.52 -2.86 -11.20
N ASP A 111 -23.19 -1.99 -11.97
CA ASP A 111 -23.69 -0.68 -11.49
C ASP A 111 -22.63 0.17 -10.75
N ASP A 112 -21.44 0.28 -11.35
CA ASP A 112 -20.27 0.99 -10.78
C ASP A 112 -19.78 0.44 -9.41
N LYS A 113 -20.19 -0.79 -9.06
CA LYS A 113 -19.81 -1.47 -7.82
C LYS A 113 -19.08 -2.78 -8.09
N TYR A 114 -18.11 -3.09 -7.25
CA TYR A 114 -17.37 -4.36 -7.28
C TYR A 114 -17.93 -5.29 -6.21
N PHE A 115 -18.47 -6.43 -6.64
CA PHE A 115 -18.95 -7.51 -5.79
C PHE A 115 -17.91 -8.62 -5.77
N ALA A 116 -17.21 -8.78 -4.65
CA ALA A 116 -16.23 -9.84 -4.45
C ALA A 116 -16.82 -10.97 -3.60
N THR A 117 -16.73 -12.21 -4.09
CA THR A 117 -17.06 -13.43 -3.35
C THR A 117 -15.81 -14.29 -3.29
N TYR A 118 -15.40 -14.72 -2.10
CA TYR A 118 -14.23 -15.59 -1.94
C TYR A 118 -14.62 -16.93 -1.34
N LYS A 119 -13.77 -17.92 -1.59
CA LYS A 119 -13.76 -19.25 -0.98
C LYS A 119 -12.34 -19.57 -0.57
N LEU A 120 -12.18 -20.13 0.62
CA LEU A 120 -10.93 -20.71 1.09
C LEU A 120 -10.98 -22.21 0.82
N ASP A 121 -9.90 -22.77 0.32
CA ASP A 121 -9.69 -24.20 0.13
C ASP A 121 -9.04 -24.72 1.42
N GLU A 122 -9.83 -25.38 2.26
CA GLU A 122 -9.43 -25.91 3.58
C GLU A 122 -8.70 -27.26 3.51
#